data_AF-A0AAW1HTI4-F1
#
_entry.id   AF-A0AAW1HTI4-F1
#
_cell.length_a   1.000
_cell.length_b   1.000
_cell.length_c   1.000
_cell.angle_alpha   90.00
_cell.angle_beta   90.00
_cell.angle_gamma   90.00
#
_symmetry.space_group_name_H-M   'P 1'
#
loop_
_entity.id
_entity.type
_entity.pdbx_description
1 polymer ?
#
loop_
_entity_poly.entity_id
_entity_poly.type
_entity_poly.pdbx_seq_one_letter_code
_entity_poly.pdbx_strand_id
1 'polypeptide(L)'
;MLALLPIIPRGNGLCRYQKFILQKKMSQKTNKKRKLWKDETMAAAVKAVKDKQIGYLKAAKEFQVPRTTLFRLCQNNGTPEPISNTKLGRPPVFSRELES
;
A
#
# COMPACT_ATOMS: atom_id res chain seq x y z
N MET A 1 -9.61 -40.51 -46.17
CA MET A 1 -9.58 -39.04 -46.11
C MET A 1 -9.01 -38.64 -44.75
N LEU A 2 -7.70 -38.37 -44.69
CA LEU A 2 -7.04 -37.91 -43.46
C LEU A 2 -7.31 -36.41 -43.32
N ALA A 3 -8.10 -36.02 -42.32
CA ALA A 3 -8.29 -34.62 -41.98
C ALA A 3 -7.03 -34.11 -41.25
N LEU A 4 -6.26 -33.27 -41.92
CA LEU A 4 -5.26 -32.41 -41.30
C LEU A 4 -6.00 -31.43 -40.37
N LEU A 5 -5.97 -31.70 -39.06
CA LEU A 5 -6.40 -30.72 -38.07
C LEU A 5 -5.43 -29.52 -38.10
N PRO A 6 -5.94 -28.27 -38.10
CA PRO A 6 -5.09 -27.09 -38.09
C PRO A 6 -4.26 -27.05 -36.80
N ILE A 7 -2.96 -26.83 -36.97
CA ILE A 7 -2.00 -26.62 -35.89
C ILE A 7 -2.42 -25.35 -35.12
N ILE A 8 -2.85 -25.53 -33.87
CA ILE A 8 -3.15 -24.44 -32.94
C ILE A 8 -1.83 -23.69 -32.63
N PRO A 9 -1.75 -22.36 -32.79
CA PRO A 9 -0.55 -21.61 -32.47
C PRO A 9 -0.24 -21.70 -30.98
N ARG A 10 0.90 -22.34 -30.65
CA ARG A 10 1.50 -22.31 -29.32
C ARG A 10 2.14 -20.94 -29.08
N GLY A 11 1.35 -20.02 -28.52
CA GLY A 11 1.79 -18.68 -28.13
C GLY A 11 1.14 -18.25 -26.82
N ASN A 12 1.42 -18.96 -25.73
CA ASN A 12 1.02 -18.58 -24.37
C ASN A 12 1.78 -17.33 -23.94
N GLY A 13 1.26 -16.15 -24.30
CA GLY A 13 1.81 -14.86 -23.90
C GLY A 13 0.70 -13.89 -23.57
N LEU A 14 0.05 -14.05 -22.41
CA LEU A 14 -0.83 -13.00 -21.88
C LEU A 14 -0.07 -11.67 -21.92
N CYS A 15 -0.64 -10.69 -22.61
CA CYS A 15 -0.04 -9.37 -22.76
C CYS A 15 0.20 -8.76 -21.37
N ARG A 16 1.20 -7.87 -21.26
CA ARG A 16 1.58 -7.21 -19.99
C ARG A 16 0.37 -6.57 -19.29
N TYR A 17 -0.60 -6.08 -20.06
CA TYR A 17 -1.89 -5.59 -19.57
C TYR A 17 -2.78 -6.71 -19.01
N GLN A 18 -2.97 -7.82 -19.71
CA GLN A 18 -3.72 -8.97 -19.17
C GLN A 18 -3.09 -9.55 -17.90
N LYS A 19 -1.76 -9.61 -17.82
CA LYS A 19 -1.04 -10.05 -16.61
C LYS A 19 -1.29 -9.10 -15.43
N PHE A 20 -1.32 -7.79 -15.70
CA PHE A 20 -1.66 -6.76 -14.71
C PHE A 20 -3.12 -6.87 -14.21
N ILE A 21 -4.08 -7.13 -15.10
CA ILE A 21 -5.50 -7.29 -14.74
C ILE A 21 -5.73 -8.55 -13.89
N LEU A 22 -5.07 -9.67 -14.21
CA LEU A 22 -5.14 -10.91 -13.42
C LEU A 22 -4.54 -10.72 -12.01
N GLN A 23 -3.43 -10.00 -11.89
CA GLN A 23 -2.83 -9.70 -10.59
C GLN A 23 -3.73 -8.79 -9.73
N LYS A 24 -4.47 -7.87 -10.36
CA LYS A 24 -5.43 -6.99 -9.69
C LYS A 24 -6.67 -7.76 -9.18
N LYS A 25 -7.10 -8.80 -9.90
CA LYS A 25 -8.25 -9.65 -9.55
C LYS A 25 -7.98 -10.58 -8.34
N MET A 26 -6.71 -10.86 -8.03
CA MET A 26 -6.30 -11.66 -6.85
C MET A 26 -6.21 -10.87 -5.54
N SER A 27 -6.35 -9.54 -5.57
CA SER A 27 -6.37 -8.72 -4.35
C SER A 27 -7.77 -8.77 -3.69
N GLN A 28 -8.14 -9.96 -3.19
CA GLN A 28 -9.38 -10.17 -2.46
C GLN A 28 -9.44 -9.22 -1.25
N LYS A 29 -10.56 -8.50 -1.15
CA LYS A 29 -10.84 -7.49 -0.13
C LYS A 29 -11.15 -8.19 1.20
N THR A 30 -10.11 -8.74 1.82
CA THR A 30 -10.17 -9.23 3.20
C THR A 30 -10.52 -8.04 4.10
N ASN A 31 -11.45 -8.24 5.02
CA ASN A 31 -11.82 -7.26 6.05
C ASN A 31 -10.62 -7.12 7.02
N LYS A 32 -9.57 -6.46 6.55
CA LYS A 32 -8.33 -6.25 7.30
C LYS A 32 -8.65 -5.31 8.44
N LYS A 33 -8.40 -5.78 9.66
CA LYS A 33 -8.32 -4.93 10.84
C LYS A 33 -7.47 -3.71 10.48
N ARG A 34 -8.03 -2.50 10.70
CA ARG A 34 -7.36 -1.25 10.38
C ARG A 34 -6.06 -1.18 11.19
N LYS A 35 -4.94 -0.80 10.54
CA LYS A 35 -3.57 -0.73 11.11
C LYS A 35 -3.05 -2.06 11.67
N LEU A 36 -2.62 -2.96 10.79
CA LEU A 36 -1.93 -4.21 11.17
C LEU A 36 -0.46 -4.02 11.58
N TRP A 37 0.07 -2.80 11.50
CA TRP A 37 1.47 -2.49 11.78
C TRP A 37 1.65 -2.02 13.23
N LYS A 38 2.82 -2.31 13.81
CA LYS A 38 3.20 -1.84 15.15
C LYS A 38 3.66 -0.39 15.09
N ASP A 39 3.37 0.39 16.13
CA ASP A 39 3.77 1.79 16.20
C ASP A 39 5.29 1.95 16.22
N GLU A 40 5.97 1.05 16.93
CA GLU A 40 7.44 1.00 17.02
C GLU A 40 8.10 0.82 15.65
N THR A 41 7.59 -0.11 14.84
CA THR A 41 8.17 -0.37 13.50
C THR A 41 7.93 0.79 12.55
N MET A 42 6.77 1.46 12.67
CA MET A 42 6.48 2.68 11.92
C MET A 42 7.39 3.84 12.35
N ALA A 43 7.62 4.02 13.64
CA ALA A 43 8.51 5.06 14.16
C ALA A 43 9.96 4.86 13.70
N ALA A 44 10.46 3.61 13.77
CA ALA A 44 11.77 3.26 13.25
C ALA A 44 11.90 3.53 11.75
N ALA A 45 10.87 3.19 10.96
CA ALA A 45 10.85 3.48 9.52
C ALA A 45 10.86 4.98 9.23
N VAL A 46 10.10 5.79 9.97
CA VAL A 46 10.07 7.26 9.81
C VAL A 46 11.44 7.85 10.14
N LYS A 47 12.07 7.40 11.23
CA LYS A 47 13.41 7.86 11.62
C LYS A 47 14.43 7.57 10.52
N ALA A 48 14.49 6.34 10.03
CA ALA A 48 15.43 5.93 8.99
C ALA A 48 15.25 6.69 7.66
N VAL A 49 14.01 7.07 7.32
CA VAL A 49 13.71 7.90 6.14
C VAL A 49 14.09 9.37 6.37
N LYS A 50 13.81 9.94 7.55
CA LYS A 50 14.19 11.32 7.90
C LYS A 50 15.71 11.51 7.95
N ASP A 51 16.42 10.50 8.45
CA ASP A 51 17.88 10.43 8.49
C ASP A 51 18.50 10.18 7.10
N LYS A 52 17.67 10.08 6.04
CA LYS A 52 18.03 9.84 4.63
C LYS A 52 18.86 8.56 4.40
N GLN A 53 18.84 7.61 5.33
CA GLN A 53 19.59 6.35 5.23
C GLN A 53 18.99 5.42 4.17
N ILE A 54 17.66 5.39 4.09
CA ILE A 54 16.92 4.50 3.19
C ILE A 54 15.75 5.24 2.52
N GLY A 55 15.45 4.86 1.28
CA GLY A 55 14.28 5.36 0.56
C GLY A 55 12.97 4.68 0.99
N TYR A 56 11.84 5.32 0.72
CA TYR A 56 10.49 4.85 1.10
C TYR A 56 10.18 3.41 0.68
N LEU A 57 10.62 2.99 -0.52
CA LEU A 57 10.36 1.64 -1.02
C LEU A 57 11.12 0.58 -0.23
N LYS A 58 12.38 0.87 0.12
CA LYS A 58 13.23 -0.03 0.89
C LYS A 58 12.73 -0.11 2.33
N ALA A 59 12.43 1.05 2.95
CA ALA A 59 11.87 1.13 4.29
C ALA A 59 10.55 0.33 4.43
N ALA A 60 9.64 0.46 3.47
CA ALA A 60 8.36 -0.26 3.51
C ALA A 60 8.54 -1.79 3.53
N LYS A 61 9.55 -2.30 2.80
CA LYS A 61 9.86 -3.74 2.77
C LYS A 61 10.54 -4.20 4.06
N GLU A 62 11.53 -3.43 4.53
CA GLU A 62 12.33 -3.76 5.72
C GLU A 62 11.48 -3.80 6.99
N PHE A 63 10.69 -2.74 7.21
CA PHE A 63 9.88 -2.60 8.42
C PHE A 63 8.47 -3.19 8.29
N GLN A 64 8.16 -3.81 7.14
CA GLN A 64 6.84 -4.36 6.81
C GLN A 64 5.68 -3.36 7.00
N VAL A 65 5.94 -2.09 6.69
CA VAL A 65 4.96 -1.00 6.84
C VAL A 65 4.39 -0.57 5.48
N PRO A 66 3.14 -0.09 5.42
CA PRO A 66 2.59 0.45 4.18
C PRO A 66 3.34 1.70 3.70
N ARG A 67 3.88 1.65 2.47
CA ARG A 67 4.67 2.73 1.87
C ARG A 67 3.93 4.07 1.82
N THR A 68 2.65 4.07 1.43
CA THR A 68 1.86 5.31 1.30
C THR A 68 1.59 5.94 2.66
N THR A 69 1.36 5.12 3.70
CA THR A 69 1.23 5.58 5.09
C THR A 69 2.55 6.20 5.57
N LEU A 70 3.68 5.52 5.36
CA LEU A 70 5.01 6.02 5.71
C LEU A 70 5.31 7.38 5.06
N PHE A 71 5.01 7.52 3.76
CA PHE A 71 5.19 8.77 3.01
C PHE A 71 4.37 9.93 3.58
N ARG A 72 3.10 9.68 3.92
CA ARG A 72 2.23 10.70 4.53
C ARG A 72 2.72 11.12 5.91
N LEU A 73 3.18 10.17 6.71
CA LEU A 73 3.70 10.45 8.05
C LEU A 73 5.02 11.24 8.00
N CYS A 74 5.90 10.95 7.05
CA CYS A 74 7.15 11.71 6.89
C CYS A 74 6.92 13.16 6.44
N GLN A 75 5.86 13.43 5.69
CA GLN A 75 5.47 14.79 5.25
C GLN A 75 4.80 15.62 6.33
N ASN A 76 4.15 14.99 7.30
CA ASN A 76 3.59 15.71 8.43
C ASN A 76 4.75 16.11 9.36
N ASN A 77 4.94 17.41 9.55
CA ASN A 77 6.00 17.97 10.42
C ASN A 77 5.77 17.70 11.92
N GLY A 78 4.68 16.99 12.29
CA GLY A 78 4.39 16.60 13.67
C GLY A 78 5.31 15.47 14.16
N THR A 79 6.04 15.74 15.23
CA THR A 79 6.90 14.81 15.98
C THR A 79 6.09 13.63 16.53
N PRO A 80 6.68 12.43 16.71
CA PRO A 80 5.92 11.17 16.71
C PRO A 80 5.63 10.67 18.13
N GLU A 81 4.45 10.96 18.65
CA GLU A 81 3.95 10.32 19.87
C GLU A 81 2.40 10.24 19.78
N PRO A 82 1.79 9.05 19.93
CA PRO A 82 1.97 7.87 19.12
C PRO A 82 1.43 8.04 17.68
N ILE A 83 2.19 7.54 16.69
CA ILE A 83 1.85 7.58 15.25
C ILE A 83 0.50 6.87 14.96
N SER A 84 0.09 5.94 15.82
CA SER A 84 -1.21 5.27 15.75
C SER A 84 -2.40 6.21 15.89
N ASN A 85 -2.28 7.37 16.54
CA ASN A 85 -3.45 8.21 16.79
C ASN A 85 -3.65 9.31 15.72
N THR A 86 -2.75 9.45 14.74
CA THR A 86 -2.93 10.45 13.70
C THR A 86 -4.17 10.12 12.86
N LYS A 87 -5.16 11.03 12.89
CA LYS A 87 -6.37 10.95 12.06
C LYS A 87 -5.98 11.19 10.60
N LEU A 88 -5.75 10.09 9.88
CA LEU A 88 -5.45 10.13 8.45
C LEU A 88 -6.75 10.35 7.67
N GLY A 89 -6.92 11.49 7.01
CA GLY A 89 -8.09 11.74 6.16
C GLY A 89 -8.33 13.22 5.89
N ARG A 90 -9.43 13.52 5.19
CA ARG A 90 -9.95 14.88 5.07
C ARG A 90 -10.53 15.30 6.43
N PRO A 91 -10.30 16.52 6.91
CA PRO A 91 -10.98 17.01 8.09
C PRO A 91 -12.51 17.05 7.85
N PRO A 92 -13.34 16.80 8.88
CA PRO A 92 -14.78 17.03 8.83
C PRO A 92 -15.08 18.48 8.41
N VAL A 93 -16.20 18.68 7.70
CA VAL A 93 -16.63 20.02 7.26
C VAL A 93 -17.29 20.78 8.40
N PHE A 94 -18.19 20.11 9.11
CA PHE A 94 -18.81 20.66 10.31
C PHE A 94 -17.94 20.36 11.53
N SER A 95 -17.89 21.33 12.44
CA SER A 95 -17.28 21.12 13.75
C SER A 95 -18.24 20.27 14.60
N ARG A 96 -17.72 19.54 15.60
CA ARG A 96 -18.54 18.62 16.41
C ARG A 96 -19.66 19.33 17.16
N GLU A 97 -19.43 20.60 17.48
CA GLU A 97 -20.37 21.44 18.22
C GLU A 97 -21.64 21.73 17.39
N LEU A 98 -21.51 21.85 16.06
CA LEU A 98 -22.61 22.16 15.13
C LEU A 98 -23.47 20.94 14.74
N GLU A 99 -22.97 19.72 14.98
CA GLU A 99 -23.68 18.47 14.65
C GLU A 99 -24.65 18.00 15.76
N SER A 100 -24.70 18.72 16.89
CA SER A 100 -25.52 18.41 18.08
C SER A 100 -26.91 19.01 18.00
#